data_AF-A0A522KZA3-F1
#
_entry.id   AF-A0A522KZA3-F1
#
_cell.length_a   1.000
_cell.length_b   1.000
_cell.length_c   1.000
_cell.angle_alpha   90.00
_cell.angle_beta   90.00
_cell.angle_gamma   90.00
#
_symmetry.space_group_name_H-M   'P 1'
#
loop_
_entity.id
_entity.type
_entity.pdbx_description
1 polymer ?
#
loop_
_entity_poly.entity_id
_entity_poly.type
_entity_poly.pdbx_seq_one_letter_code
_entity_poly.pdbx_strand_id
1 'polypeptide(L)'
;LGNAWGMPGLQGGASHARAGAMEDGPLPAIDAAFAQEVPPHVRPDHRRILKVFAVCLVVWLTPLVVLALTAGPNNTFTRIAYFFTKMSTVTFGGAYAILAYMAQQAVEHYHWLAPGEMLAGLGMAETTPGPLISVVQFVGFMAAYRHPGGLSPVVAGTLGGILAKWVTFAPSFLIIFVGAPYMEALRNNKALAAVLTTITAAVVGVILNLAVWFGLHTLFARVAARHIYALTLQVPDWSSLDRWSLLLSAIAAILLFRLKVGMMTTLGVCCAAGVAVHLLGWL
;
A
#
# COMPACT_ATOMS: atom_id res chain seq x y z
N LEU A 1 27.56 2.30 2.26
CA LEU A 1 28.84 3.02 2.13
C LEU A 1 29.72 2.91 3.39
N GLY A 2 29.19 2.93 4.62
CA GLY A 2 30.01 2.81 5.84
C GLY A 2 30.72 1.45 6.07
N ASN A 3 30.15 0.33 5.59
CA ASN A 3 30.70 -1.00 5.85
C ASN A 3 31.96 -1.35 5.03
N ALA A 4 32.29 -0.55 4.00
CA ALA A 4 33.46 -0.78 3.15
C ALA A 4 34.75 -0.10 3.67
N TRP A 5 34.63 0.81 4.64
CA TRP A 5 35.73 1.68 5.09
C TRP A 5 36.31 1.30 6.46
N GLY A 6 35.96 0.10 6.98
CA GLY A 6 36.61 -0.47 8.17
C GLY A 6 36.48 0.34 9.46
N MET A 7 35.55 1.30 9.53
CA MET A 7 35.35 2.11 10.73
C MET A 7 34.69 1.26 11.84
N PRO A 8 35.32 1.11 13.02
CA PRO A 8 34.86 0.18 14.07
C PRO A 8 33.46 0.44 14.62
N GLY A 9 32.89 1.64 14.40
CA GLY A 9 31.57 2.04 14.90
C GLY A 9 30.39 1.87 13.93
N LEU A 10 30.62 1.42 12.69
CA LEU A 10 29.57 1.26 11.65
C LEU A 10 29.47 -0.17 11.11
N GLN A 11 30.00 -1.15 11.86
CA GLN A 11 29.79 -2.56 11.57
C GLN A 11 28.32 -2.90 11.85
N GLY A 12 27.59 -3.21 10.79
CA GLY A 12 26.22 -3.70 10.90
C GLY A 12 26.20 -4.99 11.71
N GLY A 13 25.75 -4.91 12.96
CA GLY A 13 25.52 -6.06 13.81
C GLY A 13 24.43 -6.93 13.20
N ALA A 14 24.82 -7.97 12.48
CA ALA A 14 23.94 -9.08 12.15
C ALA A 14 23.71 -9.90 13.43
N SER A 15 22.79 -9.47 14.29
CA SER A 15 22.35 -10.24 15.45
C SER A 15 21.11 -11.07 15.10
N HIS A 16 21.29 -12.08 14.24
CA HIS A 16 20.52 -13.32 14.40
C HIS A 16 21.20 -14.15 15.49
N ALA A 17 21.09 -13.70 16.74
CA ALA A 17 21.46 -14.51 17.89
C ALA A 17 20.34 -15.51 18.13
N ARG A 18 20.69 -16.79 18.01
CA ARG A 18 19.86 -17.94 18.39
C ARG A 18 19.26 -17.72 19.78
N ALA A 19 17.95 -17.90 19.90
CA ALA A 19 17.29 -18.06 21.18
C ALA A 19 17.86 -19.32 21.87
N GLY A 20 18.72 -19.12 22.87
CA GLY A 20 19.35 -20.24 23.56
C GLY A 20 20.51 -19.82 24.45
N ALA A 21 20.20 -19.12 25.55
CA ALA A 21 20.85 -19.18 26.86
C ALA A 21 20.40 -17.91 27.62
N MET A 22 19.65 -18.10 28.71
CA MET A 22 19.42 -17.05 29.68
C MET A 22 20.73 -16.89 30.46
N GLU A 23 21.58 -15.97 30.02
CA GLU A 23 22.72 -15.51 30.83
C GLU A 23 22.16 -14.59 31.92
N ASP A 24 22.28 -15.02 33.18
CA ASP A 24 22.04 -14.22 34.39
C ASP A 24 23.11 -13.12 34.53
N GLY A 25 23.19 -12.23 33.53
CA GLY A 25 24.04 -11.03 33.52
C GLY A 25 23.22 -9.76 33.81
N PRO A 26 23.83 -8.70 34.36
CA PRO A 26 23.15 -7.41 34.51
C PRO A 26 22.62 -6.94 33.16
N LEU A 27 21.36 -6.46 33.15
CA LEU A 27 20.71 -5.89 31.97
C LEU A 27 21.67 -4.94 31.22
N PRO A 28 21.77 -5.03 29.88
CA PRO A 28 22.57 -4.10 29.09
C PRO A 28 22.27 -2.66 29.49
N ALA A 29 23.29 -1.80 29.61
CA ALA A 29 23.16 -0.46 30.20
C ALA A 29 22.04 0.41 29.57
N ILE A 30 21.71 0.15 28.30
CA ILE A 30 20.60 0.80 27.58
C ILE A 30 19.26 0.31 28.13
N ASP A 31 19.08 -1.00 28.31
CA ASP A 31 17.87 -1.59 28.89
C ASP A 31 17.70 -1.21 30.36
N ALA A 32 18.80 -1.10 31.12
CA ALA A 32 18.78 -0.62 32.50
C ALA A 32 18.39 0.87 32.62
N ALA A 33 18.80 1.71 31.65
CA ALA A 33 18.41 3.12 31.61
C ALA A 33 16.93 3.33 31.24
N PHE A 34 16.37 2.48 30.37
CA PHE A 34 14.92 2.47 30.09
C PHE A 34 14.09 1.84 31.21
N ALA A 35 14.69 0.94 32.01
CA ALA A 35 14.02 0.27 33.12
C ALA A 35 13.81 1.17 34.36
N GLN A 36 14.60 2.23 34.53
CA GLN A 36 14.55 3.01 35.77
C GLN A 36 13.45 4.08 35.81
N GLU A 37 13.05 4.69 34.69
CA GLU A 37 11.94 5.64 34.68
C GLU A 37 11.19 5.64 33.35
N VAL A 38 10.06 4.92 33.29
CA VAL A 38 9.07 5.16 32.22
C VAL A 38 8.64 6.63 32.34
N PRO A 39 8.95 7.49 31.36
CA PRO A 39 8.71 8.92 31.49
C PRO A 39 7.22 9.21 31.77
N PRO A 40 6.87 10.29 32.47
CA PRO A 40 5.47 10.62 32.77
C PRO A 40 4.58 10.71 31.52
N HIS A 41 5.17 11.09 30.38
CA HIS A 41 4.48 11.18 29.10
C HIS A 41 4.26 9.81 28.41
N VAL A 42 4.81 8.72 28.94
CA VAL A 42 4.63 7.34 28.45
C VAL A 42 3.62 6.58 29.31
N ARG A 43 3.29 7.08 30.51
CA ARG A 43 2.27 6.47 31.36
C ARG A 43 0.88 6.63 30.72
N PRO A 44 0.08 5.54 30.64
CA PRO A 44 -1.26 5.61 30.07
C PRO A 44 -2.17 6.46 30.95
N ASP A 45 -2.39 7.72 30.57
CA ASP A 45 -3.43 8.57 31.14
C ASP A 45 -4.66 8.52 30.23
N HIS A 46 -5.75 7.93 30.74
CA HIS A 46 -7.02 7.82 30.02
C HIS A 46 -7.56 9.17 29.56
N ARG A 47 -7.34 10.26 30.32
CA ARG A 47 -7.78 11.61 29.92
C ARG A 47 -6.98 12.12 28.74
N ARG A 48 -5.66 11.88 28.73
CA ARG A 48 -4.80 12.23 27.59
C ARG A 48 -5.16 11.41 26.36
N ILE A 49 -5.37 10.10 26.50
CA ILE A 49 -5.80 9.23 25.40
C ILE A 49 -7.12 9.72 24.81
N LEU A 50 -8.11 10.05 25.64
CA LEU A 50 -9.40 10.56 25.18
C LEU A 50 -9.26 11.90 24.46
N LYS A 51 -8.42 12.82 24.97
CA LYS A 51 -8.14 14.09 24.30
C LYS A 51 -7.46 13.90 22.95
N VAL A 52 -6.42 13.04 22.88
CA VAL A 52 -5.71 12.74 21.62
C VAL A 52 -6.67 12.10 20.63
N PHE A 53 -7.46 11.12 21.05
CA PHE A 53 -8.49 10.49 20.24
C PHE A 53 -9.48 11.52 19.68
N ALA A 54 -10.04 12.38 20.54
CA ALA A 54 -10.99 13.41 20.12
C ALA A 54 -10.38 14.40 19.12
N VAL A 55 -9.17 14.90 19.38
CA VAL A 55 -8.48 15.84 18.49
C VAL A 55 -8.18 15.18 17.14
N CYS A 56 -7.59 13.98 17.13
CA CYS A 56 -7.29 13.26 15.89
C CYS A 56 -8.56 12.93 15.11
N LEU A 57 -9.64 12.54 15.79
CA LEU A 57 -10.92 12.24 15.17
C LEU A 57 -11.53 13.47 14.52
N VAL A 58 -11.53 14.62 15.21
CA VAL A 58 -12.00 15.90 14.64
C VAL A 58 -11.14 16.27 13.44
N VAL A 59 -9.82 16.28 13.57
CA VAL A 59 -8.89 16.64 12.49
C VAL A 59 -9.06 15.74 11.26
N TRP A 60 -9.29 14.45 11.46
CA TRP A 60 -9.53 13.50 10.38
C TRP A 60 -10.91 13.66 9.73
N LEU A 61 -11.98 13.77 10.51
CA LEU A 61 -13.36 13.78 10.01
C LEU A 61 -13.81 15.15 9.48
N THR A 62 -13.19 16.25 9.93
CA THR A 62 -13.53 17.61 9.49
C THR A 62 -13.58 17.75 7.97
N PRO A 63 -12.52 17.40 7.19
CA PRO A 63 -12.57 17.52 5.73
C PRO A 63 -13.65 16.63 5.09
N LEU A 64 -13.92 15.44 5.66
CA LEU A 64 -14.99 14.56 5.18
C LEU A 64 -16.37 15.21 5.34
N VAL A 65 -16.66 15.72 6.54
CA VAL A 65 -17.94 16.34 6.86
C VAL A 65 -18.13 17.62 6.05
N VAL A 66 -17.09 18.46 5.95
CA VAL A 66 -17.14 19.68 5.15
C VAL A 66 -17.43 19.37 3.68
N LEU A 67 -16.74 18.41 3.07
CA LEU A 67 -16.99 18.02 1.68
C LEU A 67 -18.40 17.42 1.49
N ALA A 68 -18.85 16.56 2.40
CA ALA A 68 -20.18 15.96 2.32
C ALA A 68 -21.30 17.01 2.41
N LEU A 69 -21.14 18.03 3.26
CA LEU A 69 -22.13 19.10 3.45
C LEU A 69 -22.11 20.15 2.32
N THR A 70 -20.92 20.50 1.81
CA THR A 70 -20.76 21.60 0.85
C THR A 70 -20.85 21.14 -0.60
N ALA A 71 -20.19 20.03 -0.95
CA ALA A 71 -20.11 19.52 -2.31
C ALA A 71 -21.14 18.42 -2.60
N GLY A 72 -21.69 17.80 -1.55
CA GLY A 72 -22.68 16.73 -1.65
C GLY A 72 -22.07 15.34 -1.90
N PRO A 73 -22.90 14.28 -1.78
CA PRO A 73 -22.45 12.88 -1.84
C PRO A 73 -21.99 12.43 -3.23
N ASN A 74 -22.47 13.09 -4.29
CA ASN A 74 -22.13 12.72 -5.67
C ASN A 74 -20.82 13.34 -6.17
N ASN A 75 -20.25 14.31 -5.45
CA ASN A 75 -19.02 14.97 -5.83
C ASN A 75 -17.81 14.01 -5.76
N THR A 76 -16.89 14.14 -6.72
CA THR A 76 -15.68 13.32 -6.80
C THR A 76 -14.83 13.38 -5.53
N PHE A 77 -14.63 14.56 -4.94
CA PHE A 77 -13.86 14.73 -3.71
C PHE A 77 -14.54 14.03 -2.53
N THR A 78 -15.87 14.08 -2.42
CA THR A 78 -16.62 13.35 -1.40
C THR A 78 -16.48 11.84 -1.59
N ARG A 79 -16.55 11.34 -2.83
CA ARG A 79 -16.34 9.92 -3.14
C ARG A 79 -14.92 9.46 -2.81
N ILE A 80 -13.90 10.25 -3.16
CA ILE A 80 -12.49 10.01 -2.77
C ILE A 80 -12.39 9.95 -1.24
N ALA A 81 -12.88 10.97 -0.55
CA ALA A 81 -12.81 11.07 0.91
C ALA A 81 -13.46 9.85 1.58
N TYR A 82 -14.69 9.49 1.18
CA TYR A 82 -15.41 8.35 1.72
C TYR A 82 -14.73 7.02 1.42
N PHE A 83 -14.33 6.80 0.16
CA PHE A 83 -13.69 5.56 -0.26
C PHE A 83 -12.38 5.29 0.49
N PHE A 84 -11.47 6.26 0.53
CA PHE A 84 -10.18 6.08 1.19
C PHE A 84 -10.27 6.09 2.72
N THR A 85 -11.26 6.77 3.30
CA THR A 85 -11.58 6.67 4.74
C THR A 85 -12.08 5.28 5.09
N LYS A 86 -13.00 4.74 4.30
CA LYS A 86 -13.49 3.37 4.48
C LYS A 86 -12.34 2.39 4.34
N MET A 87 -11.57 2.48 3.27
CA MET A 87 -10.42 1.62 3.01
C MET A 87 -9.40 1.65 4.17
N SER A 88 -9.03 2.83 4.68
CA SER A 88 -8.03 2.95 5.74
C SER A 88 -8.50 2.47 7.11
N THR A 89 -9.81 2.39 7.34
CA THR A 89 -10.40 1.96 8.62
C THR A 89 -10.77 0.48 8.66
N VAL A 90 -11.11 -0.10 7.50
CA VAL A 90 -11.61 -1.48 7.43
C VAL A 90 -10.58 -2.49 6.92
N THR A 91 -9.41 -2.03 6.44
CA THR A 91 -8.44 -2.96 5.85
C THR A 91 -7.41 -3.43 6.87
N PHE A 92 -7.28 -4.75 6.95
CA PHE A 92 -6.24 -5.46 7.67
C PHE A 92 -5.41 -6.27 6.66
N GLY A 93 -4.13 -6.53 6.97
CA GLY A 93 -3.32 -7.42 6.14
C GLY A 93 -2.21 -6.77 5.30
N GLY A 94 -1.84 -5.52 5.58
CA GLY A 94 -0.70 -4.85 4.95
C GLY A 94 -1.01 -4.18 3.61
N ALA A 95 -0.01 -3.51 3.04
CA ALA A 95 -0.19 -2.61 1.89
C ALA A 95 -0.78 -3.35 0.67
N TYR A 96 -0.27 -4.53 0.32
CA TYR A 96 -0.71 -5.23 -0.90
C TYR A 96 -2.18 -5.71 -0.86
N ALA A 97 -2.72 -6.03 0.30
CA ALA A 97 -4.15 -6.38 0.43
C ALA A 97 -5.04 -5.17 0.12
N ILE A 98 -4.64 -3.99 0.62
CA ILE A 98 -5.30 -2.71 0.35
C ILE A 98 -5.24 -2.40 -1.14
N LEU A 99 -4.08 -2.61 -1.77
CA LEU A 99 -3.89 -2.36 -3.19
C LEU A 99 -4.81 -3.20 -4.06
N ALA A 100 -5.03 -4.47 -3.71
CA ALA A 100 -5.94 -5.34 -4.46
C ALA A 100 -7.36 -4.77 -4.50
N TYR A 101 -7.87 -4.45 -3.32
CA TYR A 101 -9.20 -3.86 -3.19
C TYR A 101 -9.28 -2.50 -3.89
N MET A 102 -8.25 -1.66 -3.73
CA MET A 102 -8.21 -0.35 -4.38
C MET A 102 -8.20 -0.46 -5.90
N ALA A 103 -7.37 -1.32 -6.47
CA ALA A 103 -7.26 -1.50 -7.91
C ALA A 103 -8.62 -1.88 -8.52
N GLN A 104 -9.27 -2.88 -7.93
CA GLN A 104 -10.59 -3.33 -8.38
C GLN A 104 -11.63 -2.21 -8.25
N GLN A 105 -11.71 -1.54 -7.10
CA GLN A 105 -12.72 -0.50 -6.91
C GLN A 105 -12.47 0.73 -7.77
N ALA A 106 -11.21 1.19 -7.87
CA ALA A 106 -10.86 2.37 -8.66
C ALA A 106 -11.06 2.15 -10.17
N VAL A 107 -10.87 0.91 -10.65
CA VAL A 107 -10.99 0.57 -12.08
C VAL A 107 -12.40 0.10 -12.44
N GLU A 108 -12.95 -0.86 -11.70
CA GLU A 108 -14.20 -1.54 -12.06
C GLU A 108 -15.45 -0.83 -11.51
N HIS A 109 -15.37 -0.20 -10.34
CA HIS A 109 -16.55 0.42 -9.70
C HIS A 109 -16.63 1.93 -9.90
N TYR A 110 -15.53 2.64 -9.63
CA TYR A 110 -15.47 4.10 -9.73
C TYR A 110 -15.01 4.59 -11.11
N HIS A 111 -14.39 3.71 -11.91
CA HIS A 111 -13.84 4.04 -13.23
C HIS A 111 -12.87 5.23 -13.25
N TRP A 112 -12.19 5.47 -12.12
CA TRP A 112 -11.19 6.52 -11.98
C TRP A 112 -9.92 6.23 -12.78
N LEU A 113 -9.59 4.95 -12.97
CA LEU A 113 -8.42 4.52 -13.72
C LEU A 113 -8.79 3.39 -14.69
N ALA A 114 -8.03 3.30 -15.78
CA ALA A 114 -7.95 2.10 -16.59
C ALA A 114 -7.01 1.07 -15.94
N PRO A 115 -7.15 -0.24 -16.24
CA PRO A 115 -6.27 -1.27 -15.68
C PRO A 115 -4.77 -0.98 -15.88
N GLY A 116 -4.38 -0.53 -17.07
CA GLY A 116 -2.99 -0.19 -17.39
C GLY A 116 -2.46 1.02 -16.63
N GLU A 117 -3.30 2.02 -16.34
CA GLU A 117 -2.90 3.17 -15.54
C GLU A 117 -2.71 2.81 -14.07
N MET A 118 -3.54 1.89 -13.54
CA MET A 118 -3.35 1.37 -12.19
C MET A 118 -2.03 0.59 -12.08
N LEU A 119 -1.69 -0.20 -13.09
CA LEU A 119 -0.38 -0.87 -13.19
C LEU A 119 0.78 0.11 -13.26
N ALA A 120 0.67 1.15 -14.09
CA ALA A 120 1.68 2.19 -14.18
C ALA A 120 1.86 2.92 -12.83
N GLY A 121 0.75 3.25 -12.15
CA GLY A 121 0.74 3.84 -10.82
C GLY A 121 1.44 2.96 -9.78
N LEU A 122 1.18 1.64 -9.81
CA LEU A 122 1.86 0.68 -8.95
C LEU A 122 3.35 0.61 -9.26
N GLY A 123 3.73 0.51 -10.53
CA GLY A 123 5.13 0.50 -10.95
C GLY A 123 5.89 1.77 -10.53
N MET A 124 5.26 2.94 -10.65
CA MET A 124 5.83 4.19 -10.13
C MET A 124 6.00 4.17 -8.61
N ALA A 125 5.06 3.60 -7.86
CA ALA A 125 5.15 3.51 -6.41
C ALA A 125 6.22 2.51 -5.94
N GLU A 126 6.46 1.43 -6.67
CA GLU A 126 7.52 0.44 -6.37
C GLU A 126 8.92 0.95 -6.75
N THR A 127 9.02 1.82 -7.76
CA THR A 127 10.31 2.41 -8.19
C THR A 127 10.73 3.61 -7.35
N THR A 128 9.80 4.27 -6.66
CA THR A 128 10.11 5.41 -5.80
C THR A 128 10.50 4.95 -4.40
N PRO A 129 11.58 5.51 -3.81
CA PRO A 129 11.92 5.25 -2.42
C PRO A 129 10.83 5.85 -1.52
N GLY A 130 10.00 5.01 -0.93
CA GLY A 130 8.93 5.46 -0.05
C GLY A 130 7.92 4.36 0.30
N PRO A 131 6.86 4.72 1.02
CA PRO A 131 5.78 3.78 1.33
C PRO A 131 5.04 3.41 0.04
N LEU A 132 4.91 2.12 -0.24
CA LEU A 132 4.15 1.58 -1.39
C LEU A 132 2.73 2.15 -1.47
N ILE A 133 2.13 2.45 -0.31
CA ILE A 133 0.80 3.07 -0.20
C ILE A 133 0.72 4.44 -0.89
N SER A 134 1.83 5.06 -1.32
CA SER A 134 1.83 6.35 -2.05
C SER A 134 1.01 6.30 -3.35
N VAL A 135 0.73 5.13 -3.91
CA VAL A 135 -0.18 4.98 -5.05
C VAL A 135 -1.62 5.46 -4.75
N VAL A 136 -2.06 5.54 -3.48
CA VAL A 136 -3.37 6.15 -3.13
C VAL A 136 -3.44 7.62 -3.56
N GLN A 137 -2.31 8.33 -3.50
CA GLN A 137 -2.22 9.72 -3.95
C GLN A 137 -2.36 9.79 -5.47
N PHE A 138 -1.76 8.86 -6.20
CA PHE A 138 -1.92 8.77 -7.66
C PHE A 138 -3.38 8.45 -8.04
N VAL A 139 -4.01 7.49 -7.38
CA VAL A 139 -5.42 7.14 -7.63
C VAL A 139 -6.35 8.33 -7.32
N GLY A 140 -6.15 9.01 -6.18
CA GLY A 140 -6.90 10.21 -5.82
C GLY A 140 -6.68 11.37 -6.81
N PHE A 141 -5.45 11.52 -7.32
CA PHE A 141 -5.13 12.48 -8.37
C PHE A 141 -5.90 12.18 -9.65
N MET A 142 -5.82 10.94 -10.16
CA MET A 142 -6.48 10.54 -11.40
C MET A 142 -8.01 10.69 -11.32
N ALA A 143 -8.59 10.33 -10.18
CA ALA A 143 -10.02 10.49 -9.92
C ALA A 143 -10.48 11.94 -10.08
N ALA A 144 -9.81 12.88 -9.40
CA ALA A 144 -10.16 14.30 -9.45
C ALA A 144 -9.70 14.99 -10.74
N TYR A 145 -8.62 14.51 -11.38
CA TYR A 145 -8.15 15.01 -12.67
C TYR A 145 -9.16 14.74 -13.79
N ARG A 146 -9.77 13.54 -13.80
CA ARG A 146 -10.80 13.15 -14.79
C ARG A 146 -12.17 13.79 -14.52
N HIS A 147 -12.49 13.99 -13.25
CA HIS A 147 -13.75 14.60 -12.83
C HIS A 147 -13.51 15.85 -11.98
N PRO A 148 -12.96 16.93 -12.58
CA PRO A 148 -12.52 18.10 -11.83
C PRO A 148 -13.66 19.01 -11.37
N GLY A 149 -14.89 18.76 -11.84
CA GLY A 149 -16.03 19.63 -11.59
C GLY A 149 -15.81 21.00 -12.22
N GLY A 150 -15.83 22.05 -11.41
CA GLY A 150 -15.57 23.43 -11.86
C GLY A 150 -14.12 23.89 -11.76
N LEU A 151 -13.20 23.04 -11.28
CA LEU A 151 -11.78 23.38 -11.12
C LEU A 151 -10.99 23.05 -12.39
N SER A 152 -9.76 23.58 -12.50
CA SER A 152 -8.85 23.11 -13.54
C SER A 152 -8.40 21.67 -13.23
N PRO A 153 -8.23 20.79 -14.25
CA PRO A 153 -7.90 19.38 -14.05
C PRO A 153 -6.67 19.14 -13.16
N VAL A 154 -5.62 19.92 -13.38
CA VAL A 154 -4.36 19.79 -12.61
C VAL A 154 -4.58 20.15 -11.15
N VAL A 155 -5.28 21.26 -10.87
CA VAL A 155 -5.56 21.69 -9.49
C VAL A 155 -6.47 20.68 -8.79
N ALA A 156 -7.52 20.22 -9.49
CA ALA A 156 -8.42 19.20 -8.96
C ALA A 156 -7.68 17.91 -8.63
N GLY A 157 -6.83 17.43 -9.55
CA GLY A 157 -5.97 16.27 -9.34
C GLY A 157 -5.06 16.45 -8.12
N THR A 158 -4.34 17.57 -8.01
CA THR A 158 -3.46 17.84 -6.87
C THR A 158 -4.21 17.81 -5.54
N LEU A 159 -5.37 18.46 -5.48
CA LEU A 159 -6.23 18.44 -4.29
C LEU A 159 -6.77 17.04 -3.99
N GLY A 160 -7.17 16.28 -5.02
CA GLY A 160 -7.68 14.92 -4.88
C GLY A 160 -6.61 13.96 -4.35
N GLY A 161 -5.37 14.09 -4.82
CA GLY A 161 -4.23 13.32 -4.32
C GLY A 161 -3.86 13.66 -2.87
N ILE A 162 -3.82 14.95 -2.52
CA ILE A 162 -3.60 15.41 -1.13
C ILE A 162 -4.69 14.88 -0.21
N LEU A 163 -5.95 14.99 -0.64
CA LEU A 163 -7.11 14.49 0.10
C LEU A 163 -7.01 12.98 0.33
N ALA A 164 -6.76 12.19 -0.72
CA ALA A 164 -6.61 10.74 -0.62
C ALA A 164 -5.50 10.36 0.37
N LYS A 165 -4.35 11.04 0.30
CA LYS A 165 -3.24 10.84 1.26
C LYS A 165 -3.67 11.18 2.68
N TRP A 166 -4.30 12.33 2.89
CA TRP A 166 -4.76 12.77 4.20
C TRP A 166 -5.71 11.75 4.84
N VAL A 167 -6.78 11.38 4.14
CA VAL A 167 -7.82 10.51 4.70
C VAL A 167 -7.37 9.05 4.83
N THR A 168 -6.28 8.66 4.16
CA THR A 168 -5.66 7.34 4.32
C THR A 168 -4.73 7.28 5.54
N PHE A 169 -3.91 8.31 5.74
CA PHE A 169 -2.90 8.32 6.81
C PHE A 169 -3.42 8.84 8.15
N ALA A 170 -4.35 9.79 8.16
CA ALA A 170 -4.91 10.36 9.40
C ALA A 170 -5.48 9.30 10.38
N PRO A 171 -6.30 8.32 9.96
CA PRO A 171 -6.79 7.29 10.88
C PRO A 171 -5.67 6.36 11.35
N SER A 172 -4.66 6.11 10.53
CA SER A 172 -3.49 5.31 10.95
C SER A 172 -2.72 6.00 12.08
N PHE A 173 -2.51 7.33 11.99
CA PHE A 173 -1.90 8.10 13.08
C PHE A 173 -2.76 8.11 14.35
N LEU A 174 -4.09 8.21 14.22
CA LEU A 174 -5.01 8.09 15.35
C LEU A 174 -4.81 6.74 16.07
N ILE A 175 -4.80 5.63 15.32
CA ILE A 175 -4.60 4.29 15.88
C ILE A 175 -3.22 4.17 16.53
N ILE A 176 -2.17 4.73 15.93
CA ILE A 176 -0.82 4.70 16.50
C ILE A 176 -0.77 5.47 17.83
N PHE A 177 -1.29 6.70 17.87
CA PHE A 177 -1.22 7.50 19.09
C PHE A 177 -2.06 6.96 20.24
N VAL A 178 -3.20 6.35 19.92
CA VAL A 178 -4.08 5.73 20.92
C VAL A 178 -3.60 4.33 21.30
N GLY A 179 -3.05 3.58 20.35
CA GLY A 179 -2.64 2.18 20.51
C GLY A 179 -1.25 2.02 21.14
N ALA A 180 -0.34 2.99 20.98
CA ALA A 180 1.03 2.91 21.47
C ALA A 180 1.16 2.45 22.94
N PRO A 181 0.36 2.96 23.91
CA PRO A 181 0.45 2.54 25.31
C PRO A 181 0.04 1.07 25.56
N TYR A 182 -0.70 0.46 24.64
CA TYR A 182 -1.23 -0.90 24.77
C TYR A 182 -0.45 -1.93 23.93
N MET A 183 0.55 -1.51 23.16
CA MET A 183 1.29 -2.37 22.24
C MET A 183 1.96 -3.56 22.93
N GLU A 184 2.51 -3.36 24.13
CA GLU A 184 3.18 -4.43 24.90
C GLU A 184 2.17 -5.53 25.31
N ALA A 185 0.97 -5.12 25.73
CA ALA A 185 -0.11 -6.04 26.12
C ALA A 185 -0.68 -6.79 24.90
N LEU A 186 -0.80 -6.12 23.75
CA LEU A 186 -1.20 -6.76 22.50
C LEU A 186 -0.16 -7.77 22.01
N ARG A 187 1.15 -7.48 22.15
CA ARG A 187 2.24 -8.34 21.70
C ARG A 187 2.26 -9.70 22.40
N ASN A 188 1.92 -9.73 23.70
CA ASN A 188 1.94 -10.97 24.49
C ASN A 188 0.65 -11.80 24.35
N ASN A 189 -0.35 -11.33 23.60
CA ASN A 189 -1.61 -12.05 23.42
C ASN A 189 -1.53 -13.07 22.27
N LYS A 190 -1.39 -14.35 22.62
CA LYS A 190 -1.30 -15.46 21.66
C LYS A 190 -2.54 -15.60 20.76
N ALA A 191 -3.73 -15.29 21.25
CA ALA A 191 -4.95 -15.36 20.45
C ALA A 191 -4.94 -14.29 19.35
N LEU A 192 -4.50 -13.07 19.68
CA LEU A 192 -4.36 -11.99 18.70
C LEU A 192 -3.31 -12.33 17.64
N ALA A 193 -2.17 -12.89 18.05
CA ALA A 193 -1.13 -13.33 17.13
C ALA A 193 -1.62 -14.43 16.17
N ALA A 194 -2.42 -15.39 16.67
CA ALA A 194 -3.03 -16.43 15.85
C ALA A 194 -4.00 -15.84 14.81
N VAL A 195 -4.89 -14.94 15.23
CA VAL A 195 -5.83 -14.24 14.32
C VAL A 195 -5.07 -13.47 13.23
N LEU A 196 -4.04 -12.71 13.60
CA LEU A 196 -3.21 -11.97 12.63
C LEU A 196 -2.52 -12.90 11.62
N THR A 197 -2.11 -14.10 12.05
CA THR A 197 -1.50 -15.10 11.17
C THR A 197 -2.52 -15.69 10.18
N THR A 198 -3.76 -15.93 10.61
CA THR A 198 -4.83 -16.34 9.69
C THR A 198 -5.16 -15.23 8.68
N ILE A 199 -5.15 -13.97 9.13
CA ILE A 199 -5.33 -12.82 8.24
C ILE A 199 -4.20 -12.75 7.20
N THR A 200 -2.94 -12.91 7.59
CA THR A 200 -1.83 -12.90 6.62
C THR A 200 -1.93 -14.05 5.61
N ALA A 201 -2.40 -15.24 6.00
CA ALA A 201 -2.66 -16.33 5.06
C ALA A 201 -3.76 -15.97 4.04
N ALA A 202 -4.87 -15.35 4.50
CA ALA A 202 -5.93 -14.87 3.60
C ALA A 202 -5.43 -13.78 2.65
N VAL A 203 -4.57 -12.88 3.13
CA VAL A 203 -3.94 -11.82 2.33
C VAL A 203 -3.12 -12.40 1.18
N VAL A 204 -2.38 -13.49 1.38
CA VAL A 204 -1.64 -14.15 0.29
C VAL A 204 -2.59 -14.55 -0.86
N GLY A 205 -3.78 -15.07 -0.54
CA GLY A 205 -4.81 -15.37 -1.53
C GLY A 205 -5.32 -14.13 -2.26
N VAL A 206 -5.55 -13.03 -1.54
CA VAL A 206 -5.96 -11.75 -2.14
C VAL A 206 -4.87 -11.19 -3.07
N ILE A 207 -3.60 -11.27 -2.68
CA ILE A 207 -2.45 -10.86 -3.50
C ILE A 207 -2.36 -11.73 -4.76
N LEU A 208 -2.54 -13.04 -4.63
CA LEU A 208 -2.56 -13.95 -5.78
C LEU A 208 -3.70 -13.59 -6.76
N ASN A 209 -4.90 -13.32 -6.24
CA ASN A 209 -6.02 -12.88 -7.06
C ASN A 209 -5.70 -11.58 -7.81
N LEU A 210 -5.08 -10.60 -7.13
CA LEU A 210 -4.66 -9.36 -7.77
C LEU A 210 -3.58 -9.58 -8.83
N ALA A 211 -2.61 -10.44 -8.56
CA ALA A 211 -1.56 -10.77 -9.52
C ALA A 211 -2.13 -11.40 -10.79
N VAL A 212 -3.10 -12.31 -10.65
CA VAL A 212 -3.83 -12.90 -11.79
C VAL A 212 -4.62 -11.82 -12.53
N TRP A 213 -5.36 -10.97 -11.81
CA TRP A 213 -6.13 -9.88 -12.39
C TRP A 213 -5.27 -8.94 -13.25
N PHE A 214 -4.13 -8.50 -12.71
CA PHE A 214 -3.18 -7.67 -13.44
C PHE A 214 -2.53 -8.41 -14.60
N GLY A 215 -2.12 -9.67 -14.38
CA GLY A 215 -1.54 -10.50 -15.44
C GLY A 215 -2.46 -10.64 -16.63
N LEU A 216 -3.75 -10.88 -16.40
CA LEU A 216 -4.75 -10.96 -17.48
C LEU A 216 -4.91 -9.63 -18.22
N HIS A 217 -5.07 -8.52 -17.50
CA HIS A 217 -5.22 -7.19 -18.12
C HIS A 217 -3.93 -6.64 -18.75
N THR A 218 -2.77 -7.24 -18.46
CA THR A 218 -1.50 -6.92 -19.12
C THR A 218 -1.29 -7.78 -20.37
N LEU A 219 -1.64 -9.07 -20.32
CA LEU A 219 -1.39 -10.01 -21.40
C LEU A 219 -2.47 -10.01 -22.48
N PHE A 220 -3.71 -9.64 -22.14
CA PHE A 220 -4.85 -9.70 -23.04
C PHE A 220 -5.51 -8.33 -23.16
N ALA A 221 -5.75 -7.89 -24.40
CA ALA A 221 -6.44 -6.63 -24.65
C ALA A 221 -7.95 -6.70 -24.31
N ARG A 222 -8.54 -7.91 -24.32
CA ARG A 222 -9.95 -8.14 -23.97
C ARG A 222 -10.08 -9.22 -22.91
N VAL A 223 -10.58 -8.83 -21.75
CA VAL A 223 -10.90 -9.73 -20.64
C VAL A 223 -12.38 -9.58 -20.31
N ALA A 224 -13.14 -10.68 -20.45
CA ALA A 224 -14.56 -10.69 -20.12
C ALA A 224 -14.77 -11.26 -18.71
N ALA A 225 -15.52 -10.54 -17.87
CA ALA A 225 -15.96 -11.08 -16.59
C ALA A 225 -17.15 -12.02 -16.81
N ARG A 226 -16.97 -13.31 -16.49
CA ARG A 226 -18.06 -14.29 -16.51
C ARG A 226 -18.42 -14.66 -15.08
N HIS A 227 -19.64 -14.31 -14.68
CA HIS A 227 -20.20 -14.72 -13.39
C HIS A 227 -20.69 -16.16 -13.50
N ILE A 228 -20.04 -17.09 -12.80
CA ILE A 228 -20.47 -18.48 -12.69
C ILE A 228 -20.75 -18.75 -11.21
N TYR A 229 -22.05 -18.87 -10.88
CA TYR A 229 -22.54 -18.99 -9.50
C TYR A 229 -21.98 -17.91 -8.57
N ALA A 230 -21.09 -18.27 -7.64
CA ALA A 230 -20.46 -17.35 -6.68
C ALA A 230 -19.05 -16.88 -7.12
N LEU A 231 -18.50 -17.38 -8.22
CA LEU A 231 -17.18 -16.98 -8.73
C LEU A 231 -17.31 -16.01 -9.92
N THR A 232 -16.66 -14.86 -9.81
CA THR A 232 -16.40 -13.96 -10.93
C THR A 232 -15.12 -14.40 -11.64
N LEU A 233 -15.24 -15.20 -12.69
CA LEU A 233 -14.08 -15.67 -13.44
C LEU A 233 -13.75 -14.68 -14.56
N GLN A 234 -12.53 -14.18 -14.59
CA GLN A 234 -12.03 -13.40 -15.72
C GLN A 234 -11.59 -14.35 -16.82
N VAL A 235 -12.38 -14.39 -17.90
CA VAL A 235 -12.11 -15.25 -19.06
C VAL A 235 -11.46 -14.38 -20.13
N PRO A 236 -10.16 -14.57 -20.41
CA PRO A 236 -9.48 -13.84 -21.46
C PRO A 236 -9.92 -14.34 -22.84
N ASP A 237 -10.01 -13.43 -23.81
CA ASP A 237 -10.13 -13.80 -25.21
C ASP A 237 -8.73 -14.16 -25.75
N TRP A 238 -8.51 -15.44 -26.04
CA TRP A 238 -7.23 -15.95 -26.54
C TRP A 238 -6.76 -15.29 -27.85
N SER A 239 -7.68 -14.72 -28.63
CA SER A 239 -7.34 -13.98 -29.85
C SER A 239 -6.70 -12.61 -29.58
N SER A 240 -6.88 -12.08 -28.36
CA SER A 240 -6.42 -10.75 -27.94
C SER A 240 -5.07 -10.74 -27.21
N LEU A 241 -4.34 -11.86 -27.28
CA LEU A 241 -3.05 -12.03 -26.60
C LEU A 241 -1.98 -11.12 -27.21
N ASP A 242 -1.43 -10.25 -26.37
CA ASP A 242 -0.27 -9.44 -26.70
C ASP A 242 1.01 -10.27 -26.52
N ARG A 243 1.59 -10.66 -27.66
CA ARG A 243 2.80 -11.49 -27.73
C ARG A 243 4.02 -10.78 -27.16
N TRP A 244 4.10 -9.45 -27.27
CA TRP A 244 5.22 -8.66 -26.77
C TRP A 244 5.16 -8.54 -25.26
N SER A 245 3.98 -8.26 -24.70
CA SER A 245 3.76 -8.26 -23.25
C SER A 245 4.06 -9.61 -22.62
N LEU A 246 3.70 -10.72 -23.30
CA LEU A 246 4.05 -12.08 -22.87
C LEU A 246 5.57 -12.31 -22.85
N LEU A 247 6.27 -11.91 -23.91
CA LEU A 247 7.72 -12.10 -24.04
C LEU A 247 8.48 -11.26 -23.00
N LEU A 248 8.10 -9.99 -22.81
CA LEU A 248 8.69 -9.13 -21.78
C LEU A 248 8.45 -9.66 -20.37
N SER A 249 7.25 -10.19 -20.10
CA SER A 249 6.91 -10.81 -18.82
C SER A 249 7.73 -12.07 -18.55
N ALA A 250 7.96 -12.89 -19.58
CA ALA A 250 8.81 -14.08 -19.47
C ALA A 250 10.28 -13.72 -19.19
N ILE A 251 10.81 -12.69 -19.89
CA ILE A 251 12.16 -12.17 -19.64
C ILE A 251 12.27 -11.66 -18.20
N ALA A 252 11.29 -10.87 -17.74
CA ALA A 252 11.26 -10.36 -16.36
C ALA A 252 11.25 -11.50 -15.33
N ALA A 253 10.44 -12.53 -15.55
CA ALA A 253 10.37 -13.70 -14.66
C ALA A 253 11.71 -14.45 -14.60
N ILE A 254 12.40 -14.63 -15.72
CA ILE A 254 13.73 -15.26 -15.75
C ILE A 254 14.75 -14.40 -15.01
N LEU A 255 14.77 -13.09 -15.26
CA LEU A 255 15.68 -12.16 -14.59
C LEU A 255 15.50 -12.18 -13.06
N LEU A 256 14.25 -12.17 -12.59
CA LEU A 256 13.94 -12.13 -11.15
C LEU A 256 14.13 -13.49 -10.46
N PHE A 257 13.57 -14.57 -11.02
CA PHE A 257 13.54 -15.87 -10.32
C PHE A 257 14.77 -16.74 -10.58
N ARG A 258 15.28 -16.75 -11.82
CA ARG A 258 16.46 -17.57 -12.18
C ARG A 258 17.75 -16.82 -11.92
N LEU A 259 17.84 -15.57 -12.37
CA LEU A 259 19.07 -14.78 -12.33
C LEU A 259 19.18 -13.89 -11.08
N LYS A 260 18.09 -13.76 -10.29
CA LYS A 260 18.02 -12.96 -9.04
C LYS A 260 18.54 -11.53 -9.23
N VAL A 261 18.30 -10.98 -10.41
CA VAL A 261 18.67 -9.60 -10.77
C VAL A 261 17.77 -8.63 -9.99
N GLY A 262 18.32 -7.49 -9.57
CA GLY A 262 17.59 -6.51 -8.78
C GLY A 262 16.39 -5.93 -9.52
N MET A 263 15.34 -5.56 -8.76
CA MET A 263 14.07 -5.06 -9.33
C MET A 263 14.27 -3.85 -10.25
N MET A 264 15.09 -2.88 -9.83
CA MET A 264 15.38 -1.67 -10.62
C MET A 264 16.05 -1.99 -11.96
N THR A 265 16.99 -2.94 -11.96
CA THR A 265 17.69 -3.37 -13.18
C THR A 265 16.76 -4.15 -14.12
N THR A 266 15.89 -5.01 -13.58
CA THR A 266 14.89 -5.73 -14.38
C THR A 266 13.91 -4.75 -15.02
N LEU A 267 13.42 -3.77 -14.27
CA LEU A 267 12.54 -2.71 -14.79
C LEU A 267 13.24 -1.89 -15.88
N GLY A 268 14.52 -1.53 -15.69
CA GLY A 268 15.32 -0.84 -16.69
C GLY A 268 15.46 -1.63 -18.00
N VAL A 269 15.75 -2.93 -17.91
CA VAL A 269 15.85 -3.82 -19.08
C VAL A 269 14.50 -3.97 -19.79
N CYS A 270 13.42 -4.21 -19.05
CA CYS A 270 12.08 -4.34 -19.62
C CYS A 270 11.60 -3.02 -20.27
N CYS A 271 11.90 -1.88 -19.65
CA CYS A 271 11.60 -0.56 -20.19
C CYS A 271 12.37 -0.30 -21.49
N ALA A 272 13.69 -0.53 -21.50
CA ALA A 272 14.52 -0.37 -22.70
C ALA A 272 14.06 -1.30 -23.83
N ALA A 273 13.74 -2.55 -23.51
CA ALA A 273 13.20 -3.51 -24.47
C ALA A 273 11.82 -3.08 -25.00
N GLY A 274 10.91 -2.61 -24.15
CA GLY A 274 9.61 -2.10 -24.56
C GLY A 274 9.70 -0.88 -25.47
N VAL A 275 10.57 0.08 -25.14
CA VAL A 275 10.83 1.25 -25.99
C VAL A 275 11.41 0.84 -27.34
N ALA A 276 12.33 -0.13 -27.37
CA ALA A 276 12.87 -0.65 -28.62
C ALA A 276 11.78 -1.29 -29.50
N VAL A 277 10.89 -2.09 -28.93
CA VAL A 277 9.76 -2.71 -29.67
C VAL A 277 8.80 -1.64 -30.21
N HIS A 278 8.52 -0.58 -29.44
CA HIS A 278 7.67 0.52 -29.90
C HIS A 278 8.31 1.33 -31.03
N LEU A 279 9.60 1.66 -30.93
CA LEU A 279 10.33 2.39 -31.97
C LEU A 279 10.47 1.59 -33.29
N LEU A 280 10.47 0.25 -33.20
CA LEU A 280 10.47 -0.64 -34.37
C LEU A 280 9.08 -0.76 -35.04
N GLY A 281 8.04 -0.11 -34.50
CA GLY A 281 6.69 -0.11 -35.07
C GLY A 281 5.93 -1.42 -34.88
N TRP A 282 6.34 -2.24 -33.91
CA TRP A 282 5.70 -3.53 -33.60
C TRP A 282 4.62 -3.44 -32.51
N LEU A 283 4.45 -2.25 -31.92
CA LEU A 283 3.46 -1.83 -30.92
C LEU A 283 2.90 -0.47 -31.31
#